data_AF-A0A0P6XTZ6-F1
#
_entry.id   AF-A0A0P6XTZ6-F1
#
_cell.length_a   1.000
_cell.length_b   1.000
_cell.length_c   1.000
_cell.angle_alpha   90.00
_cell.angle_beta   90.00
_cell.angle_gamma   90.00
#
_symmetry.space_group_name_H-M   'P 1'
#
loop_
_entity.id
_entity.type
_entity.pdbx_description
1 polymer ?
#
loop_
_entity_poly.entity_id
_entity_poly.type
_entity_poly.pdbx_seq_one_letter_code
_entity_poly.pdbx_strand_id
1 'polypeptide(L)'
;MKFKSLRIMQTYHLISLLIILTLFGQGSMLSQESQGTFDKSGISYEEIINRFNLTSVDYIPVGITPLKFKSPEELEKFLTFFKNSTQKTTHIYFSGEYFPERFLVGTESITYNVITRSCSVPLGYGIARFNTWGDIRVGSSGSFRWIDKVLSTYTGLTGLTMVATLTNEYSYAYNQTAAQVSIKGGGIVNVYLIIEGGVRLYSVPVSCSFTYRVY
;
A
#
# COMPACT_ATOMS: atom_id res chain seq x y z
N MET A 1 -42.36 -17.65 -49.78
CA MET A 1 -43.19 -18.59 -49.00
C MET A 1 -43.66 -17.84 -47.75
N LYS A 2 -44.96 -17.50 -47.62
CA LYS A 2 -46.03 -18.30 -46.96
C LYS A 2 -45.56 -18.79 -45.57
N PHE A 3 -46.22 -18.57 -44.44
CA PHE A 3 -47.56 -18.07 -44.10
C PHE A 3 -47.66 -18.02 -42.55
N LYS A 4 -48.47 -17.09 -41.99
CA LYS A 4 -49.38 -17.28 -40.81
C LYS A 4 -48.72 -17.59 -39.44
N SER A 5 -49.26 -17.30 -38.26
CA SER A 5 -50.57 -16.82 -37.74
C SER A 5 -50.30 -16.54 -36.24
N LEU A 6 -50.62 -15.38 -35.64
CA LEU A 6 -51.93 -14.95 -35.11
C LEU A 6 -52.47 -15.81 -33.95
N ARG A 7 -52.66 -15.17 -32.78
CA ARG A 7 -53.81 -15.17 -31.84
C ARG A 7 -53.34 -14.67 -30.46
N ILE A 8 -53.73 -13.49 -29.95
CA ILE A 8 -55.06 -13.02 -29.47
C ILE A 8 -55.54 -13.78 -28.23
N MET A 9 -56.07 -13.00 -27.27
CA MET A 9 -56.97 -13.31 -26.14
C MET A 9 -56.26 -13.25 -24.78
N GLN A 10 -56.76 -12.66 -23.70
CA GLN A 10 -58.02 -11.95 -23.36
C GLN A 10 -57.80 -11.50 -21.88
N THR A 11 -57.90 -10.22 -21.52
CA THR A 11 -59.06 -9.52 -20.91
C THR A 11 -59.52 -9.88 -19.47
N TYR A 12 -59.76 -8.80 -18.70
CA TYR A 12 -60.73 -8.54 -17.62
C TYR A 12 -60.51 -9.03 -16.18
N HIS A 13 -60.45 -8.08 -15.23
CA HIS A 13 -61.44 -7.81 -14.15
C HIS A 13 -60.86 -6.69 -13.24
N LEU A 14 -61.33 -5.42 -13.20
CA LEU A 14 -62.59 -4.82 -12.72
C LEU A 14 -62.96 -5.12 -11.24
N ILE A 15 -63.10 -4.02 -10.47
CA ILE A 15 -63.99 -3.82 -9.28
C ILE A 15 -63.35 -4.35 -7.97
N SER A 16 -63.28 -3.65 -6.83
CA SER A 16 -64.33 -2.88 -6.13
C SER A 16 -63.78 -2.22 -4.85
N LEU A 17 -64.42 -1.11 -4.47
CA LEU A 17 -64.85 -0.66 -3.12
C LEU A 17 -63.87 -0.71 -1.91
N LEU A 18 -63.94 0.10 -0.85
CA LEU A 18 -64.63 1.33 -0.43
C LEU A 18 -64.52 1.32 1.12
N ILE A 19 -64.08 2.46 1.70
CA ILE A 19 -64.43 3.04 3.02
C ILE A 19 -64.38 2.12 4.25
N ILE A 20 -63.68 2.56 5.30
CA ILE A 20 -64.27 2.83 6.63
C ILE A 20 -63.38 3.84 7.38
N LEU A 21 -63.99 4.98 7.66
CA LEU A 21 -63.61 5.96 8.65
C LEU A 21 -63.97 5.39 10.03
N THR A 22 -63.02 5.31 10.97
CA THR A 22 -63.34 5.25 12.39
C THR A 22 -62.50 6.24 13.17
N LEU A 23 -63.20 7.27 13.65
CA LEU A 23 -62.82 8.22 14.69
C LEU A 23 -62.89 7.52 16.06
N PHE A 24 -61.75 7.36 16.73
CA PHE A 24 -61.57 7.21 18.18
C PHE A 24 -60.08 7.52 18.43
N GLY A 25 -59.61 8.26 19.43
CA GLY A 25 -60.18 8.87 20.60
C GLY A 25 -59.03 9.65 21.29
N GLN A 26 -59.40 10.52 22.22
CA GLN A 26 -58.51 11.41 22.95
C GLN A 26 -57.45 10.68 23.79
N GLY A 27 -56.30 11.33 23.95
CA GLY A 27 -55.58 11.36 25.23
C GLY A 27 -54.45 10.35 25.40
N SER A 28 -53.22 10.80 25.16
CA SER A 28 -52.16 10.74 26.16
C SER A 28 -51.03 11.70 25.75
N MET A 29 -50.86 12.76 26.53
CA MET A 29 -49.59 13.46 26.60
C MET A 29 -48.57 12.48 27.17
N LEU A 30 -47.84 11.81 26.28
CA LEU A 30 -46.54 11.25 26.63
C LEU A 30 -45.51 12.26 26.15
N SER A 31 -44.81 12.83 27.13
CA SER A 31 -43.52 13.47 26.97
C SER A 31 -42.66 12.56 26.10
N GLN A 32 -42.63 12.84 24.81
CA GLN A 32 -41.60 12.34 23.93
C GLN A 32 -40.36 13.12 24.33
N GLU A 33 -39.68 12.62 25.36
CA GLU A 33 -38.23 12.74 25.39
C GLU A 33 -37.79 12.32 24.00
N SER A 34 -37.39 13.30 23.20
CA SER A 34 -36.55 13.06 22.06
C SER A 34 -35.26 12.52 22.66
N GLN A 35 -35.25 11.22 22.96
CA GLN A 35 -34.05 10.44 23.09
C GLN A 35 -33.38 10.60 21.74
N GLY A 36 -32.51 11.60 21.68
CA GLY A 36 -31.53 11.75 20.62
C GLY A 36 -30.78 10.45 20.62
N THR A 37 -31.19 9.56 19.74
CA THR A 37 -30.35 8.47 19.27
C THR A 37 -29.25 9.18 18.51
N PHE A 38 -28.22 9.62 19.25
CA PHE A 38 -26.91 9.92 18.70
C PHE A 38 -26.37 8.58 18.20
N ASP A 39 -26.87 8.15 17.05
CA ASP A 39 -26.36 6.98 16.36
C ASP A 39 -25.95 7.38 14.94
N LYS A 40 -24.84 8.12 14.92
CA LYS A 40 -23.74 7.94 13.97
C LYS A 40 -22.59 8.82 14.45
N SER A 41 -21.83 8.33 15.42
CA SER A 41 -20.42 8.69 15.59
C SER A 41 -19.62 8.17 14.38
N GLY A 42 -19.96 8.65 13.19
CA GLY A 42 -19.17 8.46 11.98
C GLY A 42 -17.97 9.39 12.06
N ILE A 43 -16.77 8.83 11.91
CA ILE A 43 -15.53 9.61 11.84
C ILE A 43 -15.64 10.56 10.64
N SER A 44 -15.38 11.86 10.82
CA SER A 44 -15.45 12.83 9.72
C SER A 44 -14.15 12.89 8.91
N TYR A 45 -14.20 13.41 7.69
CA TYR A 45 -12.99 13.62 6.88
C TYR A 45 -12.04 14.62 7.54
N GLU A 46 -12.54 15.69 8.16
CA GLU A 46 -11.75 16.68 8.88
C GLU A 46 -10.99 16.06 10.06
N GLU A 47 -11.63 15.17 10.80
CA GLU A 47 -10.98 14.46 11.90
C GLU A 47 -9.79 13.63 11.38
N ILE A 48 -9.97 12.92 10.27
CA ILE A 48 -8.92 12.11 9.64
C ILE A 48 -7.80 13.00 9.09
N ILE A 49 -8.16 14.10 8.40
CA ILE A 49 -7.21 15.08 7.84
C ILE A 49 -6.29 15.59 8.95
N ASN A 50 -6.86 16.01 10.08
CA ASN A 50 -6.10 16.52 11.21
C ASN A 50 -5.26 15.42 11.88
N ARG A 51 -5.84 14.23 12.09
CA ARG A 51 -5.15 13.11 12.77
C ARG A 51 -3.93 12.60 11.99
N PHE A 52 -3.99 12.60 10.66
CA PHE A 52 -2.91 12.14 9.78
C PHE A 52 -2.08 13.29 9.19
N ASN A 53 -2.32 14.54 9.61
CA ASN A 53 -1.63 15.73 9.11
C ASN A 53 -1.65 15.82 7.58
N LEU A 54 -2.81 15.56 6.96
CA LEU A 54 -2.95 15.64 5.51
C LEU A 54 -2.83 17.10 5.07
N THR A 55 -1.94 17.38 4.12
CA THR A 55 -1.69 18.74 3.64
C THR A 55 -2.52 19.05 2.41
N SER A 56 -3.03 20.27 2.29
CA SER A 56 -3.66 20.72 1.04
C SER A 56 -2.60 20.96 -0.01
N VAL A 57 -2.87 20.55 -1.26
CA VAL A 57 -1.99 20.85 -2.39
C VAL A 57 -2.82 21.31 -3.59
N ASP A 58 -2.27 22.24 -4.36
CA ASP A 58 -2.99 22.86 -5.48
C ASP A 58 -2.86 22.07 -6.78
N TYR A 59 -1.86 21.19 -6.89
CA TYR A 59 -1.61 20.41 -8.09
C TYR A 59 -1.13 19.00 -7.78
N ILE A 60 -1.39 18.09 -8.73
CA ILE A 60 -0.92 16.71 -8.72
C ILE A 60 0.21 16.61 -9.75
N PRO A 61 1.39 16.05 -9.41
CA PRO A 61 2.47 15.86 -10.37
C PRO A 61 2.04 15.02 -11.59
N VAL A 62 2.67 15.29 -12.73
CA VAL A 62 2.42 14.54 -13.97
C VAL A 62 2.72 13.05 -13.74
N GLY A 63 1.82 12.19 -14.24
CA GLY A 63 1.94 10.74 -14.12
C GLY A 63 1.43 10.16 -12.80
N ILE A 64 0.92 10.99 -11.88
CA ILE A 64 0.32 10.53 -10.62
C ILE A 64 -1.20 10.48 -10.73
N THR A 65 -1.77 9.33 -10.36
CA THR A 65 -3.21 9.12 -10.23
C THR A 65 -3.59 9.21 -8.76
N PRO A 66 -4.33 10.25 -8.34
CA PRO A 66 -4.72 10.39 -6.94
C PRO A 66 -5.75 9.32 -6.55
N LEU A 67 -5.69 8.88 -5.30
CA LEU A 67 -6.62 7.91 -4.76
C LEU A 67 -7.90 8.59 -4.29
N LYS A 68 -9.05 8.01 -4.61
CA LYS A 68 -10.36 8.47 -4.14
C LYS A 68 -11.01 7.37 -3.31
N PHE A 69 -11.57 7.76 -2.16
CA PHE A 69 -12.27 6.85 -1.26
C PHE A 69 -13.76 7.15 -1.27
N LYS A 70 -14.58 6.13 -0.99
CA LYS A 70 -16.04 6.26 -0.97
C LYS A 70 -16.57 6.74 0.37
N SER A 71 -15.81 6.52 1.45
CA SER A 71 -16.20 6.93 2.80
C SER A 71 -15.00 7.28 3.68
N PRO A 72 -15.21 8.05 4.78
CA PRO A 72 -14.18 8.32 5.78
C PRO A 72 -13.56 7.05 6.37
N GLU A 73 -14.36 6.00 6.60
CA GLU A 73 -13.87 4.75 7.19
C GLU A 73 -12.91 4.01 6.25
N GLU A 74 -13.13 4.07 4.94
CA GLU A 74 -12.23 3.48 3.94
C GLU A 74 -10.89 4.22 3.91
N LEU A 75 -10.94 5.55 3.94
CA LEU A 75 -9.75 6.41 4.02
C LEU A 75 -8.96 6.14 5.30
N GLU A 76 -9.62 6.11 6.45
CA GLU A 76 -8.96 5.87 7.74
C GLU A 76 -8.27 4.50 7.77
N LYS A 77 -8.96 3.45 7.30
CA LYS A 77 -8.38 2.10 7.23
C LYS A 77 -7.14 2.08 6.33
N PHE A 78 -7.21 2.75 5.18
CA PHE A 78 -6.07 2.88 4.27
C PHE A 78 -4.90 3.59 4.94
N LEU A 79 -5.12 4.79 5.52
CA LEU A 79 -4.08 5.60 6.14
C LEU A 79 -3.46 4.91 7.36
N THR A 80 -4.28 4.24 8.17
CA THR A 80 -3.83 3.46 9.33
C THR A 80 -2.95 2.30 8.90
N PHE A 81 -3.38 1.53 7.89
CA PHE A 81 -2.55 0.46 7.33
C PHE A 81 -1.24 1.00 6.78
N PHE A 82 -1.30 2.09 6.01
CA PHE A 82 -0.14 2.72 5.37
C PHE A 82 0.88 3.22 6.41
N LYS A 83 0.41 3.88 7.46
CA LYS A 83 1.25 4.33 8.59
C LYS A 83 1.90 3.15 9.29
N ASN A 84 1.12 2.12 9.60
CA ASN A 84 1.62 0.94 10.32
C ASN A 84 2.63 0.14 9.49
N SER A 85 2.47 0.08 8.17
CA SER A 85 3.41 -0.64 7.30
C SER A 85 4.72 0.13 7.14
N THR A 86 4.67 1.46 7.03
CA THR A 86 5.85 2.32 6.82
C THR A 86 6.67 2.58 8.08
N GLN A 87 6.04 2.62 9.26
CA GLN A 87 6.74 2.80 10.54
C GLN A 87 7.47 1.55 11.03
N LYS A 88 7.10 0.36 10.55
CA LYS A 88 7.82 -0.87 10.87
C LYS A 88 9.19 -0.84 10.17
N THR A 89 10.24 -0.65 10.96
CA THR A 89 11.61 -0.79 10.46
C THR A 89 11.86 -2.27 10.17
N THR A 90 11.95 -2.61 8.88
CA THR A 90 12.28 -3.98 8.46
C THR A 90 13.79 -4.12 8.33
N HIS A 91 14.38 -5.03 9.09
CA HIS A 91 15.76 -5.49 8.89
C HIS A 91 15.76 -6.97 8.49
N ILE A 92 16.33 -7.29 7.32
CA ILE A 92 16.36 -8.66 6.79
C ILE A 92 17.80 -9.19 6.82
N TYR A 93 17.97 -10.45 7.18
CA TYR A 93 19.26 -11.13 7.07
C TYR A 93 19.25 -12.08 5.88
N PHE A 94 20.27 -11.98 5.03
CA PHE A 94 20.53 -12.90 3.95
C PHE A 94 21.84 -13.64 4.25
N SER A 95 21.79 -14.97 4.26
CA SER A 95 22.99 -15.80 4.12
C SER A 95 23.26 -16.02 2.63
N GLY A 96 24.54 -16.14 2.27
CA GLY A 96 24.95 -16.51 0.93
C GLY A 96 24.43 -17.90 0.61
N GLU A 97 23.59 -18.01 -0.43
CA GLU A 97 23.23 -19.32 -0.96
C GLU A 97 24.51 -20.04 -1.41
N TYR A 98 24.55 -21.36 -1.20
CA TYR A 98 25.60 -22.23 -1.68
C TYR A 98 25.63 -22.15 -3.22
N PHE A 99 26.71 -21.61 -3.79
CA PHE A 99 26.88 -21.67 -5.23
C PHE A 99 27.39 -23.08 -5.51
N PRO A 100 26.71 -23.89 -6.33
CA PRO A 100 27.27 -25.16 -6.75
C PRO A 100 28.63 -24.87 -7.37
N GLU A 101 29.66 -25.53 -6.86
CA GLU A 101 31.02 -25.47 -7.38
C GLU A 101 30.96 -25.71 -8.88
N ARG A 102 31.08 -24.63 -9.67
CA ARG A 102 31.40 -24.82 -11.08
C ARG A 102 32.81 -25.37 -11.07
N PHE A 103 33.01 -26.58 -11.57
CA PHE A 103 34.32 -27.21 -11.70
C PHE A 103 35.29 -26.24 -12.39
N LEU A 104 36.11 -25.57 -11.60
CA LEU A 104 37.17 -24.70 -12.09
C LEU A 104 38.32 -25.62 -12.47
N VAL A 105 38.51 -25.79 -13.79
CA VAL A 105 39.69 -26.48 -14.34
C VAL A 105 40.88 -25.53 -14.15
N GLY A 106 41.54 -25.64 -12.99
CA GLY A 106 42.75 -24.88 -12.66
C GLY A 106 42.85 -24.58 -11.16
N THR A 107 43.97 -24.97 -10.55
CA THR A 107 44.33 -24.61 -9.17
C THR A 107 44.37 -23.09 -9.02
N GLU A 108 43.51 -22.54 -8.16
CA GLU A 108 43.45 -21.12 -7.74
C GLU A 108 42.84 -20.10 -8.72
N SER A 109 41.66 -20.37 -9.29
CA SER A 109 40.90 -19.31 -9.98
C SER A 109 39.97 -18.57 -9.01
N ILE A 110 40.32 -17.31 -8.72
CA ILE A 110 39.42 -16.38 -8.02
C ILE A 110 38.28 -15.99 -8.96
N THR A 111 37.04 -16.19 -8.51
CA THR A 111 35.84 -15.75 -9.24
C THR A 111 35.15 -14.64 -8.49
N TYR A 112 34.59 -13.66 -9.21
CA TYR A 112 33.77 -12.60 -8.64
C TYR A 112 32.37 -12.65 -9.23
N ASN A 113 31.36 -12.62 -8.37
CA ASN A 113 29.95 -12.54 -8.74
C ASN A 113 29.32 -11.30 -8.12
N VAL A 114 28.30 -10.74 -8.79
CA VAL A 114 27.49 -9.66 -8.25
C VAL A 114 26.19 -10.26 -7.74
N ILE A 115 25.92 -10.04 -6.45
CA ILE A 115 24.70 -10.47 -5.77
C ILE A 115 23.85 -9.23 -5.50
N THR A 116 22.67 -9.19 -6.09
CA THR A 116 21.66 -8.18 -5.77
C THR A 116 20.77 -8.72 -4.66
N ARG A 117 20.64 -7.95 -3.57
CA ARG A 117 19.69 -8.22 -2.48
C ARG A 117 18.87 -6.97 -2.19
N SER A 118 17.69 -7.19 -1.62
CA SER A 118 16.78 -6.09 -1.31
C SER A 118 15.93 -6.37 -0.09
N CYS A 119 15.61 -5.32 0.64
CA CYS A 119 14.48 -5.32 1.57
C CYS A 119 13.30 -4.57 0.95
N SER A 120 12.09 -4.94 1.36
CA SER A 120 10.86 -4.30 0.88
C SER A 120 9.90 -4.02 2.02
N VAL A 121 9.21 -2.89 1.94
CA VAL A 121 8.12 -2.49 2.83
C VAL A 121 6.85 -2.33 1.99
N PRO A 122 5.76 -3.07 2.30
CA PRO A 122 4.51 -2.92 1.56
C PRO A 122 3.84 -1.57 1.86
N LEU A 123 3.24 -0.97 0.84
CA LEU A 123 2.51 0.30 0.88
C LEU A 123 1.07 0.07 0.43
N GLY A 124 0.11 0.76 1.05
CA GLY A 124 -1.30 0.81 0.60
C GLY A 124 -1.94 -0.55 0.28
N TYR A 125 -2.12 -1.42 1.28
CA TYR A 125 -2.55 -2.82 1.11
C TYR A 125 -1.66 -3.71 0.24
N GLY A 126 -0.41 -3.29 -0.03
CA GLY A 126 0.55 -4.07 -0.82
C GLY A 126 0.46 -3.82 -2.33
N ILE A 127 -0.33 -2.85 -2.78
CA ILE A 127 -0.40 -2.45 -4.21
C ILE A 127 0.94 -1.87 -4.70
N ALA A 128 1.70 -1.27 -3.79
CA ALA A 128 3.04 -0.77 -4.04
C ALA A 128 3.99 -1.24 -2.94
N ARG A 129 5.29 -1.16 -3.22
CA ARG A 129 6.35 -1.50 -2.26
C ARG A 129 7.43 -0.45 -2.34
N PHE A 130 7.91 0.00 -1.18
CA PHE A 130 9.19 0.65 -1.08
C PHE A 130 10.28 -0.41 -0.99
N ASN A 131 11.40 -0.22 -1.69
CA ASN A 131 12.51 -1.15 -1.64
C ASN A 131 13.82 -0.40 -1.46
N THR A 132 14.76 -1.08 -0.80
CA THR A 132 16.18 -0.73 -0.84
C THR A 132 16.92 -1.91 -1.44
N TRP A 133 17.75 -1.64 -2.44
CA TRP A 133 18.59 -2.62 -3.11
C TRP A 133 20.06 -2.35 -2.84
N GLY A 134 20.86 -3.40 -2.97
CA GLY A 134 22.30 -3.30 -2.99
C GLY A 134 22.92 -4.37 -3.87
N ASP A 135 23.85 -3.94 -4.72
CA ASP A 135 24.66 -4.83 -5.56
C ASP A 135 25.99 -5.08 -4.85
N ILE A 136 26.22 -6.32 -4.45
CA ILE A 136 27.37 -6.71 -3.64
C ILE A 136 28.27 -7.60 -4.49
N ARG A 137 29.52 -7.19 -4.69
CA ARG A 137 30.53 -8.03 -5.33
C ARG A 137 31.11 -9.00 -4.30
N VAL A 138 30.97 -10.29 -4.58
CA VAL A 138 31.45 -11.39 -3.74
C VAL A 138 32.52 -12.15 -4.50
N GLY A 139 33.71 -12.22 -3.91
CA GLY A 139 34.80 -13.07 -4.38
C GLY A 139 34.69 -14.49 -3.81
N SER A 140 35.18 -15.46 -4.55
CA SER A 140 35.28 -16.85 -4.10
C SER A 140 36.53 -17.53 -4.66
N SER A 141 37.18 -18.34 -3.82
CA SER A 141 38.28 -19.24 -4.18
C SER A 141 38.13 -20.54 -3.39
N GLY A 142 37.83 -21.65 -4.08
CA GLY A 142 37.44 -22.90 -3.44
C GLY A 142 36.24 -22.70 -2.50
N SER A 143 36.38 -23.16 -1.25
CA SER A 143 35.37 -23.00 -0.19
C SER A 143 35.37 -21.63 0.49
N PHE A 144 36.37 -20.77 0.22
CA PHE A 144 36.48 -19.45 0.82
C PHE A 144 35.72 -18.41 0.01
N ARG A 145 34.96 -17.58 0.71
CA ARG A 145 34.14 -16.51 0.12
C ARG A 145 34.32 -15.24 0.91
N TRP A 146 34.33 -14.11 0.22
CA TRP A 146 34.43 -12.80 0.86
C TRP A 146 33.66 -11.75 0.10
N ILE A 147 33.22 -10.74 0.83
CA ILE A 147 32.67 -9.52 0.25
C ILE A 147 33.86 -8.66 -0.18
N ASP A 148 33.97 -8.41 -1.48
CA ASP A 148 34.98 -7.53 -2.06
C ASP A 148 34.56 -6.07 -1.84
N LYS A 149 33.37 -5.70 -2.31
CA LYS A 149 32.79 -4.37 -2.13
C LYS A 149 31.31 -4.32 -2.43
N VAL A 150 30.66 -3.26 -1.93
CA VAL A 150 29.36 -2.82 -2.44
C VAL A 150 29.58 -1.97 -3.69
N LEU A 151 28.91 -2.32 -4.79
CA LEU A 151 29.01 -1.62 -6.07
C LEU A 151 28.02 -0.46 -6.15
N SER A 152 26.80 -0.69 -5.66
CA SER A 152 25.72 0.29 -5.71
C SER A 152 24.77 0.06 -4.54
N THR A 153 24.12 1.14 -4.10
CA THR A 153 22.93 1.10 -3.25
C THR A 153 21.92 2.07 -3.84
N TYR A 154 20.64 1.69 -3.81
CA TYR A 154 19.58 2.56 -4.33
C TYR A 154 18.23 2.20 -3.71
N THR A 155 17.31 3.15 -3.77
CA THR A 155 15.94 3.02 -3.29
C THR A 155 14.95 3.23 -4.43
N GLY A 156 13.70 2.85 -4.21
CA GLY A 156 12.67 3.06 -5.20
C GLY A 156 11.37 2.35 -4.88
N LEU A 157 10.34 2.71 -5.65
CA LEU A 157 9.02 2.11 -5.57
C LEU A 157 8.87 1.02 -6.66
N THR A 158 8.17 -0.07 -6.31
CA THR A 158 7.73 -1.09 -7.27
C THR A 158 6.24 -1.40 -7.08
N GLY A 159 5.64 -2.05 -8.07
CA GLY A 159 4.19 -2.30 -8.11
C GLY A 159 3.43 -1.18 -8.80
N LEU A 160 2.24 -0.82 -8.30
CA LEU A 160 1.45 0.28 -8.83
C LEU A 160 2.01 1.62 -8.33
N THR A 161 3.09 2.09 -8.95
CA THR A 161 3.82 3.29 -8.50
C THR A 161 3.14 4.61 -8.89
N MET A 162 2.14 4.59 -9.79
CA MET A 162 1.43 5.81 -10.22
C MET A 162 0.63 6.49 -9.10
N VAL A 163 0.43 5.85 -7.95
CA VAL A 163 -0.35 6.42 -6.84
C VAL A 163 0.51 7.09 -5.77
N ALA A 164 1.85 6.96 -5.87
CA ALA A 164 2.77 7.47 -4.88
C ALA A 164 4.08 7.96 -5.50
N THR A 165 4.66 9.00 -4.93
CA THR A 165 6.03 9.45 -5.27
C THR A 165 6.97 9.21 -4.10
N LEU A 166 8.26 9.08 -4.42
CA LEU A 166 9.33 8.99 -3.45
C LEU A 166 10.17 10.26 -3.55
N THR A 167 10.53 10.83 -2.40
CA THR A 167 11.33 12.07 -2.30
C THR A 167 12.31 11.94 -1.14
N ASN A 168 13.34 12.78 -1.11
CA ASN A 168 14.37 12.79 -0.06
C ASN A 168 14.99 11.40 0.16
N GLU A 169 15.30 10.74 -0.96
CA GLU A 169 15.85 9.40 -0.97
C GLU A 169 17.26 9.35 -0.42
N TYR A 170 17.56 8.30 0.33
CA TYR A 170 18.91 7.99 0.76
C TYR A 170 19.13 6.48 0.71
N SER A 171 20.37 6.09 0.42
CA SER A 171 20.83 4.71 0.58
C SER A 171 22.32 4.69 0.83
N TYR A 172 22.78 3.77 1.67
CA TYR A 172 24.19 3.59 1.96
C TYR A 172 24.48 2.19 2.50
N ALA A 173 25.74 1.77 2.32
CA ALA A 173 26.30 0.61 2.98
C ALA A 173 27.00 1.02 4.29
N TYR A 174 26.97 0.14 5.29
CA TYR A 174 27.64 0.29 6.58
C TYR A 174 28.02 -1.09 7.13
N ASN A 175 28.90 -1.11 8.14
CA ASN A 175 29.41 -2.35 8.73
C ASN A 175 30.00 -3.33 7.70
N GLN A 176 30.63 -2.81 6.65
CA GLN A 176 31.24 -3.62 5.61
C GLN A 176 32.54 -4.26 6.10
N THR A 177 32.58 -5.58 6.05
CA THR A 177 33.78 -6.40 6.27
C THR A 177 33.88 -7.42 5.14
N ALA A 178 34.93 -8.23 5.12
CA ALA A 178 35.01 -9.39 4.20
C ALA A 178 33.87 -10.41 4.42
N ALA A 179 33.18 -10.32 5.56
CA ALA A 179 32.31 -11.31 6.16
C ALA A 179 30.83 -10.97 5.96
N GLN A 180 30.52 -9.68 6.08
CA GLN A 180 29.17 -9.16 6.05
C GLN A 180 29.15 -7.72 5.55
N VAL A 181 28.00 -7.30 5.05
CA VAL A 181 27.69 -5.89 4.83
C VAL A 181 26.23 -5.62 5.16
N SER A 182 25.97 -4.49 5.80
CA SER A 182 24.62 -4.00 6.01
C SER A 182 24.33 -2.84 5.05
N ILE A 183 23.13 -2.82 4.50
CA ILE A 183 22.67 -1.79 3.56
C ILE A 183 21.36 -1.24 4.11
N LYS A 184 21.25 0.09 4.14
CA LYS A 184 20.05 0.80 4.59
C LYS A 184 19.65 1.83 3.55
N GLY A 185 18.34 1.97 3.38
CA GLY A 185 17.76 3.01 2.54
C GLY A 185 16.44 3.50 3.10
N GLY A 186 16.03 4.66 2.62
CA GLY A 186 14.79 5.30 3.02
C GLY A 186 14.47 6.52 2.18
N GLY A 187 13.36 7.14 2.52
CA GLY A 187 12.87 8.35 1.89
C GLY A 187 11.49 8.71 2.44
N ILE A 188 10.83 9.65 1.78
CA ILE A 188 9.47 10.07 2.10
C ILE A 188 8.56 9.61 0.97
N VAL A 189 7.58 8.77 1.31
CA VAL A 189 6.52 8.37 0.38
C VAL A 189 5.40 9.39 0.47
N ASN A 190 5.05 9.96 -0.67
CA ASN A 190 3.96 10.92 -0.81
C ASN A 190 2.81 10.27 -1.58
N VAL A 191 1.60 10.32 -1.02
CA VAL A 191 0.38 9.78 -1.64
C VAL A 191 -0.62 10.93 -1.81
N TYR A 192 -1.13 11.09 -3.03
CA TYR A 192 -2.11 12.12 -3.38
C TYR A 192 -3.52 11.55 -3.29
N LEU A 193 -4.40 12.24 -2.57
CA LEU A 193 -5.74 11.79 -2.22
C LEU A 193 -6.77 12.83 -2.67
N ILE A 194 -7.90 12.39 -3.23
CA ILE A 194 -9.08 13.23 -3.46
C ILE A 194 -10.04 13.04 -2.29
N ILE A 195 -10.25 14.10 -1.53
CA ILE A 195 -11.16 14.13 -0.38
C ILE A 195 -12.09 15.34 -0.55
N GLU A 196 -13.40 15.09 -0.63
CA GLU A 196 -14.44 16.14 -0.77
C GLU A 196 -14.20 17.13 -1.93
N GLY A 197 -13.59 16.65 -3.02
CA GLY A 197 -13.27 17.48 -4.19
C GLY A 197 -11.96 18.26 -4.09
N GLY A 198 -11.32 18.30 -2.91
CA GLY A 198 -9.98 18.83 -2.71
C GLY A 198 -8.89 17.76 -2.87
N VAL A 199 -7.68 18.19 -3.22
CA VAL A 199 -6.50 17.32 -3.26
C VAL A 199 -5.73 17.46 -1.94
N ARG A 200 -5.46 16.32 -1.32
CA ARG A 200 -4.67 16.22 -0.09
C ARG A 200 -3.44 15.36 -0.32
N LEU A 201 -2.35 15.70 0.35
CA LEU A 201 -1.10 14.96 0.32
C LEU A 201 -0.84 14.32 1.69
N TYR A 202 -0.62 13.02 1.67
CA TYR A 202 -0.12 12.26 2.81
C TYR A 202 1.35 11.92 2.60
N SER A 203 2.21 12.39 3.50
CA SER A 203 3.66 12.17 3.44
C SER A 203 4.12 11.40 4.65
N VAL A 204 4.81 10.28 4.45
CA VAL A 204 5.30 9.45 5.55
C VAL A 204 6.73 8.97 5.27
N PRO A 205 7.63 9.03 6.26
CA PRO A 205 8.95 8.44 6.11
C PRO A 205 8.85 6.92 6.05
N VAL A 206 9.64 6.32 5.17
CA VAL A 206 9.82 4.87 5.07
C VAL A 206 11.30 4.55 5.08
N SER A 207 11.66 3.44 5.71
CA SER A 207 13.02 2.91 5.60
C SER A 207 13.01 1.40 5.72
N CYS A 208 13.99 0.76 5.10
CA CYS A 208 14.30 -0.62 5.36
C CYS A 208 15.80 -0.85 5.28
N SER A 209 16.24 -1.95 5.86
CA SER A 209 17.64 -2.35 5.81
C SER A 209 17.75 -3.86 5.65
N PHE A 210 18.92 -4.31 5.21
CA PHE A 210 19.27 -5.72 5.24
C PHE A 210 20.74 -5.91 5.52
N THR A 211 21.11 -7.08 6.02
CA THR A 211 22.47 -7.54 6.17
C THR A 211 22.68 -8.77 5.31
N TYR A 212 23.73 -8.75 4.49
CA TYR A 212 24.18 -9.91 3.73
C TYR A 212 25.44 -10.48 4.38
N ARG A 213 25.51 -11.81 4.52
CA ARG A 213 26.65 -12.56 5.06
C ARG A 213 27.05 -13.66 4.10
N VAL A 214 28.35 -13.97 4.00
CA VAL A 214 28.89 -14.99 3.09
C VAL A 214 29.13 -16.37 3.73
N TYR A 215 28.74 -16.55 5.01
CA TYR A 215 28.85 -17.82 5.75
C TYR A 215 27.52 -18.55 5.86
#